data_AF-A0A2P5DYP5-F1
#
_entry.id   AF-A0A2P5DYP5-F1
#
_cell.length_a   1.000
_cell.length_b   1.000
_cell.length_c   1.000
_cell.angle_alpha   90.00
_cell.angle_beta   90.00
_cell.angle_gamma   90.00
#
_symmetry.space_group_name_H-M   'P 1'
#
loop_
_entity.id
_entity.type
_entity.pdbx_description
1 polymer ?
#
loop_
_entity_poly.entity_id
_entity_poly.type
_entity_poly.pdbx_seq_one_letter_code
_entity_poly.pdbx_strand_id
1 'polypeptide(L)'
;MRIQALRCHVIHCQNGPRLNVIPLLASRAQALRYLYMRWGMELSSVVVFVGESGDTDYEGLLGGVHKTVILKGVGSGSRKLHANRNYPLEHVVSFDSPNVVETEVGNIRTSLGKLGVLM
;
A
#
# COMPACT_ATOMS: atom_id res chain seq x y z
N MET A 1 -36.95 0.89 -14.34
CA MET A 1 -35.64 0.31 -14.68
C MET A 1 -34.72 0.45 -13.48
N ARG A 2 -34.19 -0.67 -12.94
CA ARG A 2 -33.20 -0.64 -11.85
C ARG A 2 -31.82 -0.56 -12.50
N ILE A 3 -31.25 0.63 -12.58
CA ILE A 3 -29.92 0.84 -13.18
C ILE A 3 -28.90 0.14 -12.27
N GLN A 4 -28.43 -1.03 -12.69
CA GLN A 4 -27.26 -1.67 -12.08
C GLN A 4 -26.02 -0.98 -12.62
N ALA A 5 -25.69 0.19 -12.07
CA ALA A 5 -24.43 0.85 -12.40
C ALA A 5 -23.27 -0.01 -11.88
N LEU A 6 -22.29 -0.26 -12.76
CA LEU A 6 -21.06 -0.97 -12.39
C LEU A 6 -20.30 -0.11 -11.37
N ARG A 7 -20.19 -0.59 -10.12
CA ARG A 7 -19.46 0.13 -9.08
C ARG A 7 -17.97 -0.06 -9.31
N CYS A 8 -17.30 0.99 -9.79
CA CYS A 8 -15.88 1.00 -10.07
C CYS A 8 -15.19 2.21 -9.47
N HIS A 9 -13.90 2.05 -9.17
CA HIS A 9 -12.99 3.16 -8.90
C HIS A 9 -12.18 3.45 -10.15
N VAL A 10 -12.05 4.74 -10.45
CA VAL A 10 -11.13 5.22 -11.47
C VAL A 10 -9.84 5.62 -10.77
N ILE A 11 -8.76 4.96 -11.15
CA ILE A 11 -7.42 5.18 -10.60
C ILE A 11 -6.55 5.70 -11.72
N HIS A 12 -5.97 6.87 -11.51
CA HIS A 12 -4.91 7.37 -12.36
C HIS A 12 -3.57 6.94 -11.77
N CYS A 13 -2.84 6.07 -12.47
CA CYS A 13 -1.49 5.68 -12.08
C CYS A 13 -0.49 6.41 -12.98
N GLN A 14 0.50 7.09 -12.40
CA GLN A 14 1.41 7.95 -13.18
C GLN A 14 2.39 7.23 -14.12
N ASN A 15 2.41 5.89 -14.16
CA ASN A 15 3.26 5.13 -15.07
C ASN A 15 2.78 5.15 -16.55
N GLY A 16 1.83 6.03 -16.90
CA GLY A 16 1.40 6.27 -18.27
C GLY A 16 0.16 7.17 -18.40
N PRO A 17 -0.28 7.50 -19.62
CA PRO A 17 -1.49 8.31 -19.90
C PRO A 17 -2.80 7.53 -19.67
N ARG A 18 -2.77 6.45 -18.88
CA ARG A 18 -3.87 5.48 -18.77
C ARG A 18 -4.64 5.67 -17.47
N LEU A 19 -5.97 5.64 -17.59
CA LEU A 19 -6.89 5.54 -16.46
C LEU A 19 -7.25 4.07 -16.27
N ASN A 20 -7.00 3.56 -15.07
CA ASN A 20 -7.39 2.20 -14.69
C ASN A 20 -8.77 2.25 -14.05
N VAL A 21 -9.73 1.53 -14.62
CA VAL A 21 -11.06 1.37 -14.03
C VAL A 21 -11.12 -0.01 -13.41
N ILE A 22 -11.17 -0.06 -12.09
CA ILE A 22 -11.19 -1.31 -11.32
C ILE A 22 -12.54 -1.46 -10.61
N PRO A 23 -13.07 -2.69 -10.46
CA PRO A 23 -14.22 -2.92 -9.60
C PRO A 23 -14.01 -2.36 -8.19
N LEU A 24 -15.09 -1.94 -7.52
CA LEU A 24 -15.04 -1.33 -6.19
C LEU A 24 -14.19 -2.12 -5.17
N LEU A 25 -14.21 -3.45 -5.27
CA LEU A 25 -13.51 -4.35 -4.35
C LEU A 25 -12.15 -4.84 -4.88
N ALA A 26 -11.72 -4.38 -6.05
CA ALA A 26 -10.47 -4.80 -6.66
C ALA A 26 -9.29 -3.93 -6.21
N SER A 27 -9.01 -3.92 -4.91
CA SER A 27 -7.84 -3.22 -4.34
C SER A 27 -6.84 -4.20 -3.72
N ARG A 28 -5.60 -3.74 -3.52
CA ARG A 28 -4.55 -4.57 -2.90
C ARG A 28 -4.83 -4.90 -1.44
N ALA A 29 -5.40 -3.96 -0.69
CA ALA A 29 -5.87 -4.21 0.67
C ALA A 29 -6.98 -5.29 0.70
N GLN A 30 -7.90 -5.26 -0.27
CA GLN A 30 -8.93 -6.28 -0.41
C GLN A 30 -8.34 -7.64 -0.82
N ALA A 31 -7.33 -7.66 -1.69
CA ALA A 31 -6.61 -8.88 -2.04
C ALA A 31 -5.91 -9.51 -0.83
N LEU A 32 -5.25 -8.70 0.01
CA LEU A 32 -4.62 -9.19 1.24
C LEU A 32 -5.64 -9.78 2.22
N ARG A 33 -6.78 -9.09 2.41
CA ARG A 33 -7.90 -9.59 3.20
C ARG A 33 -8.47 -10.90 2.63
N TYR A 34 -8.59 -11.00 1.31
CA TYR A 34 -9.07 -12.20 0.64
C TYR A 34 -8.14 -13.39 0.91
N LEU A 35 -6.82 -13.20 0.80
CA LEU A 35 -5.83 -14.24 1.10
C LEU A 35 -5.92 -14.70 2.56
N TYR A 36 -6.08 -13.77 3.51
CA TYR A 36 -6.33 -14.13 4.91
C TYR A 36 -7.60 -14.98 5.06
N MET A 37 -8.74 -14.51 4.54
CA MET A 37 -10.04 -15.15 4.76
C MET A 37 -10.22 -16.47 4.01
N ARG A 38 -9.68 -16.58 2.79
CA ARG A 38 -9.94 -17.73 1.91
C ARG A 38 -8.81 -18.74 1.97
N TRP A 39 -7.59 -18.31 2.20
CA TRP A 39 -6.41 -19.18 2.18
C TRP A 39 -5.79 -19.36 3.57
N GLY A 40 -6.36 -18.75 4.62
CA GLY A 40 -5.89 -18.92 5.99
C GLY A 40 -4.49 -18.34 6.24
N MET A 41 -4.03 -17.43 5.38
CA MET A 41 -2.69 -16.86 5.46
C MET A 41 -2.56 -15.94 6.68
N GLU A 42 -1.59 -16.19 7.55
CA GLU A 42 -1.40 -15.39 8.76
C GLU A 42 -0.86 -13.98 8.44
N LEU A 43 -1.65 -12.93 8.66
CA LEU A 43 -1.28 -11.56 8.28
C LEU A 43 -0.02 -11.03 8.99
N SER A 44 0.25 -11.45 10.22
CA SER A 44 1.46 -11.08 10.99
C SER A 44 2.76 -11.55 10.34
N SER A 45 2.69 -12.63 9.56
CA SER A 45 3.82 -13.21 8.83
C SER A 45 4.07 -12.54 7.47
N VAL A 46 3.11 -11.73 7.00
CA VAL A 46 3.16 -11.13 5.67
C VAL A 46 3.99 -9.86 5.69
N VAL A 47 4.85 -9.72 4.69
CA VAL A 47 5.57 -8.47 4.41
C VAL A 47 5.01 -7.84 3.15
N VAL A 48 4.58 -6.58 3.26
CA VAL A 48 4.08 -5.78 2.15
C VAL A 48 5.11 -4.71 1.81
N PHE A 49 5.44 -4.60 0.52
CA PHE A 49 6.31 -3.55 0.01
C PHE A 49 5.47 -2.43 -0.59
N VAL A 50 5.73 -1.20 -0.16
CA VAL A 50 4.96 -0.02 -0.54
C VAL A 50 5.93 1.05 -1.01
N GLY A 51 5.67 1.69 -2.14
CA GLY A 51 6.46 2.87 -2.57
C GLY A 51 6.06 4.11 -1.77
N GLU A 52 7.01 4.99 -1.45
CA GLU A 52 6.81 6.23 -0.67
C GLU A 52 5.69 7.14 -1.20
N SER A 53 5.36 7.06 -2.49
CA SER A 53 4.26 7.83 -3.08
C SER A 53 3.35 6.96 -3.96
N GLY A 54 3.20 5.67 -3.65
CA GLY A 54 2.40 4.77 -4.48
C GLY A 54 0.89 5.04 -4.42
N ASP A 55 0.31 5.59 -5.49
CA ASP A 55 -1.11 5.98 -5.59
C ASP A 55 -2.11 4.89 -5.14
N THR A 56 -1.77 3.62 -5.35
CA THR A 56 -2.65 2.47 -5.11
C THR A 56 -2.27 1.63 -3.89
N ASP A 57 -1.13 1.90 -3.25
CA ASP A 57 -0.58 1.10 -2.13
C ASP A 57 -0.70 1.88 -0.83
N TYR A 58 -0.33 3.15 -0.91
CA TYR A 58 0.28 3.83 0.21
C TYR A 58 -0.71 3.96 1.36
N GLU A 59 -1.89 4.54 1.15
CA GLU A 59 -2.87 4.67 2.24
C GLU A 59 -3.58 3.36 2.62
N GLY A 60 -3.78 2.46 1.65
CA GLY A 60 -4.55 1.23 1.88
C GLY A 60 -3.77 0.10 2.54
N LEU A 61 -2.44 0.15 2.49
CA LEU A 61 -1.54 -0.89 3.02
C LEU A 61 -0.60 -0.36 4.10
N LEU A 62 -0.56 0.94 4.36
CA LEU A 62 0.16 1.49 5.51
C LEU A 62 -0.63 1.22 6.79
N GLY A 63 -0.06 0.40 7.67
CA GLY A 63 -0.65 0.02 8.94
C GLY A 63 -1.43 -1.30 8.87
N GLY A 64 -1.69 -1.87 10.05
CA GLY A 64 -2.30 -3.19 10.20
C GLY A 64 -1.40 -4.19 10.94
N VAL A 65 -1.77 -5.47 10.86
CA VAL A 65 -1.05 -6.58 11.51
C VAL A 65 0.16 -7.01 10.67
N HIS A 66 0.11 -6.81 9.36
CA HIS A 66 1.22 -7.13 8.46
C HIS A 66 2.40 -6.19 8.63
N LYS A 67 3.58 -6.70 8.30
CA LYS A 67 4.82 -5.93 8.28
C LYS A 67 4.89 -5.13 6.98
N THR A 68 5.28 -3.87 7.05
CA THR A 68 5.31 -2.96 5.90
C THR A 68 6.71 -2.40 5.70
N VAL A 69 7.21 -2.51 4.48
CA VAL A 69 8.48 -1.91 4.06
C VAL A 69 8.19 -0.78 3.08
N ILE A 70 8.49 0.45 3.48
CA ILE A 70 8.32 1.64 2.66
C ILE A 70 9.60 1.88 1.85
N LEU A 71 9.50 1.74 0.54
CA LEU A 71 10.59 1.98 -0.40
C LEU A 71 10.68 3.47 -0.74
N LYS A 72 11.70 4.13 -0.19
CA LYS A 72 12.04 5.53 -0.46
C LYS A 72 12.49 5.72 -1.89
N GLY A 73 12.13 6.86 -2.49
CA GLY A 73 12.49 7.22 -3.86
C GLY A 73 11.72 6.47 -4.96
N VAL A 74 10.92 5.45 -4.61
CA VAL A 74 10.07 4.72 -5.56
C VAL A 74 8.74 5.45 -5.71
N GLY A 75 8.37 5.78 -6.95
CA GLY A 75 7.16 6.54 -7.24
C GLY A 75 7.30 8.04 -6.96
N SER A 76 8.50 8.60 -6.93
CA SER A 76 8.72 10.03 -6.65
C SER A 76 7.93 11.00 -7.55
N GLY A 77 7.52 10.58 -8.75
CA GLY A 77 6.63 11.34 -9.64
C GLY A 77 5.27 11.68 -9.02
N SER A 78 4.68 10.78 -8.23
CA SER A 78 3.33 10.92 -7.67
C SER A 78 3.26 11.75 -6.39
N ARG A 79 4.42 12.18 -5.86
CA ARG A 79 4.48 13.06 -4.68
C ARG A 79 3.72 14.36 -4.88
N LYS A 80 3.62 14.87 -6.12
CA LYS A 80 2.88 16.09 -6.46
C LYS A 80 1.36 15.95 -6.32
N LEU A 81 0.80 14.75 -6.53
CA LEU A 81 -0.64 14.49 -6.35
C LEU A 81 -0.98 14.31 -4.87
N HIS A 82 -0.10 13.62 -4.13
CA HIS A 82 -0.23 13.47 -2.69
C HIS A 82 0.06 14.76 -1.89
N ALA A 83 0.65 15.79 -2.51
CA ALA A 83 0.83 17.09 -1.89
C ALA A 83 -0.50 17.85 -1.70
N ASN A 84 -1.56 17.47 -2.44
CA ASN A 84 -2.89 18.07 -2.32
C ASN A 84 -3.80 17.31 -1.33
N ARG A 85 -3.21 16.78 -0.25
CA ARG A 85 -3.98 16.19 0.85
C ARG A 85 -4.45 17.31 1.78
N ASN A 86 -5.71 17.24 2.21
CA ASN A 86 -6.24 18.16 3.24
C ASN A 86 -5.81 17.79 4.66
N TYR A 87 -4.99 16.73 4.81
CA TYR A 87 -4.49 16.24 6.09
C TYR A 87 -3.03 15.79 5.95
N PRO A 88 -2.22 15.94 7.01
CA PRO A 88 -0.88 15.37 7.03
C PRO A 88 -0.97 13.86 7.20
N LEU A 89 -0.08 13.14 6.53
CA LEU A 89 -0.15 11.68 6.45
C LEU A 89 0.05 10.99 7.81
N GLU A 90 0.82 11.62 8.69
CA GLU A 90 1.02 11.21 10.09
C GLU A 90 -0.29 11.09 10.88
N HIS A 91 -1.37 11.75 10.46
CA HIS A 91 -2.70 11.59 11.08
C HIS A 91 -3.40 10.28 10.70
N VAL A 92 -2.99 9.63 9.61
CA VAL A 92 -3.60 8.39 9.09
C VAL A 92 -2.68 7.19 9.29
N VAL A 93 -1.37 7.42 9.36
CA VAL A 93 -0.35 6.37 9.44
C VAL A 93 0.59 6.62 10.62
N SER A 94 0.71 5.62 11.49
CA SER A 94 1.72 5.61 12.55
C SER A 94 3.04 5.05 12.01
N PHE A 95 3.97 5.95 11.70
CA PHE A 95 5.33 5.58 11.27
C PHE A 95 6.18 5.01 12.40
N ASP A 96 5.80 5.25 13.66
CA ASP A 96 6.48 4.74 14.85
C ASP A 96 6.07 3.30 15.20
N SER A 97 5.27 2.65 14.36
CA SER A 97 4.87 1.26 14.54
C SER A 97 6.08 0.32 14.36
N PRO A 98 6.27 -0.69 15.23
CA PRO A 98 7.35 -1.68 15.09
C PRO A 98 7.22 -2.53 13.80
N ASN A 99 6.03 -2.52 13.18
CA ASN A 99 5.76 -3.25 11.95
C ASN A 99 6.08 -2.45 10.69
N VAL A 100 6.52 -1.20 10.79
CA VAL A 100 6.78 -0.32 9.64
C VAL A 100 8.26 0.04 9.60
N VAL A 101 8.91 -0.15 8.45
CA VAL A 101 10.31 0.24 8.23
C VAL A 101 10.44 0.96 6.90
N GLU A 102 11.14 2.09 6.90
CA GLU A 102 11.53 2.79 5.68
C GLU A 102 12.91 2.34 5.19
N THR A 103 13.06 2.18 3.87
CA THR A 103 14.32 1.73 3.27
C THR A 103 14.47 2.18 1.82
N GLU A 104 15.71 2.18 1.34
CA GLU A 104 16.01 2.34 -0.07
C GLU A 104 16.04 0.96 -0.75
N VAL A 105 15.82 0.92 -2.06
CA VAL A 105 15.74 -0.35 -2.83
C VAL A 105 16.97 -1.25 -2.64
N GLY A 106 18.15 -0.67 -2.39
CA GLY A 106 19.39 -1.43 -2.14
C GLY A 106 19.47 -2.09 -0.76
N ASN A 107 18.66 -1.67 0.21
CA ASN A 107 18.80 -2.03 1.63
C ASN A 107 17.65 -2.92 2.15
N ILE A 108 16.92 -3.59 1.26
CA ILE A 108 15.75 -4.42 1.64
C ILE A 108 16.10 -5.51 2.67
N ARG A 109 17.26 -6.16 2.54
CA ARG A 109 17.67 -7.23 3.47
C ARG A 109 17.81 -6.74 4.91
N THR A 110 18.43 -5.58 5.11
CA THR A 110 18.63 -5.03 6.46
C THR A 110 17.29 -4.64 7.09
N SER A 111 16.36 -4.12 6.28
CA SER A 111 15.00 -3.79 6.71
C SER A 111 14.17 -5.01 7.10
N LEU A 112 14.30 -6.10 6.36
CA LEU A 112 13.66 -7.38 6.72
C LEU A 112 14.23 -7.96 8.02
N GLY A 113 15.54 -7.76 8.28
CA GLY A 113 16.15 -8.09 9.57
C GLY A 113 15.56 -7.27 10.72
N LYS A 114 15.38 -5.95 10.55
CA LYS A 114 14.74 -5.07 11.55
C LYS A 114 13.30 -5.50 11.89
N LEU A 115 12.57 -6.01 10.90
CA LEU A 115 11.22 -6.54 11.06
C LEU A 115 11.17 -7.98 11.62
N GLY A 116 12.32 -8.57 11.97
CA GLY A 116 12.43 -9.92 12.49
C GLY A 116 11.94 -10.99 11.51
N VAL A 117 12.07 -10.74 10.20
CA VAL A 117 11.69 -11.69 9.13
C VAL A 117 12.87 -12.55 8.72
N LEU A 118 14.08 -11.97 8.73
CA LEU A 118 15.33 -12.67 8.46
C LEU A 118 16.15 -12.74 9.76
N MET A 119 16.67 -13.93 10.07
CA MET A 119 17.71 -14.15 11.07
C MET A 119 19.08 -13.75 10.53
#